data_AF-A0A3B4FDE3-F1
#
_entry.id   AF-A0A3B4FDE3-F1
#
_cell.length_a   1.000
_cell.length_b   1.000
_cell.length_c   1.000
_cell.angle_alpha   90.00
_cell.angle_beta   90.00
_cell.angle_gamma   90.00
#
_symmetry.space_group_name_H-M   'P 1'
#
loop_
_entity.id
_entity.type
_entity.pdbx_description
1 polymer ?
#
loop_
_entity_poly.entity_id
_entity_poly.type
_entity_poly.pdbx_seq_one_letter_code
_entity_poly.pdbx_strand_id
1 'polypeptide(L)'
;MDPQGLREDLRLFQSTLLQDGLKELLNENKLIDCILKVGDRSIPCHRLIMAACSPYFRELYFSEDGKESSQKEVVLENLDPNIMEVIVNYMYSAEIDINDDNVQDILTAANRFQIPSVFTVCVNYLQKRLNKKSCLAIYRLGLMLNCARLAMAARDYVADHFETIAKDDDFLGLAPPELFAIIGADALNVEKEEAVFECLMRWIRKDKDKRVKSLVEAFDFIRFRLLPEKYFKEKVEKDDLVKADPELQKKIKIIKEAFAGKLPEKKKGQDAEEGEEGKLPGYLNDNRRYGMYGRDVVLMINDTAAVAYDVQENECFLAAMAEQIPKNHVSLTTKKNNLYVLGGLFVDEDEKENTLQCYFYQLDSLAAEWIALPPMPSPRCLFAMGEFENLIFAVAGKDLQTNESHDTVMCYDTEKMKWTETKKLPLKIHGHCVVSENGLVYCIGGKTDEKWTPFTDFPQERSSINLVSCGGLLYAVGGFAMVENENKECTPSEVIDIWHYEDDKKQWTGMIKEMRYAAGASCVSMRLNAARMPKL
;
A
#
# COMPACT_ATOMS: atom_id res chain seq x y z
N MET A 1 44.26 -21.35 7.84
CA MET A 1 43.90 -19.93 7.68
C MET A 1 43.93 -19.64 6.19
N ASP A 2 42.82 -19.14 5.66
CA ASP A 2 42.71 -18.79 4.25
C ASP A 2 43.60 -17.55 3.95
N PRO A 3 44.59 -17.63 3.04
CA PRO A 3 45.45 -16.50 2.68
C PRO A 3 44.68 -15.30 2.13
N GLN A 4 43.46 -15.52 1.61
CA GLN A 4 42.61 -14.47 1.09
C GLN A 4 41.94 -13.68 2.22
N GLY A 5 41.43 -14.36 3.25
CA GLY A 5 40.89 -13.72 4.46
C GLY A 5 41.92 -12.85 5.19
N LEU A 6 43.17 -13.33 5.34
CA LEU A 6 44.23 -12.56 6.01
C LEU A 6 44.59 -11.26 5.28
N ARG A 7 44.46 -11.22 3.95
CA ARG A 7 44.69 -10.01 3.14
C ARG A 7 43.56 -9.00 3.30
N GLU A 8 42.32 -9.48 3.38
CA GLU A 8 41.15 -8.64 3.62
C GLU A 8 41.19 -8.02 5.02
N ASP A 9 41.57 -8.81 6.03
CA ASP A 9 41.74 -8.32 7.41
C ASP A 9 42.81 -7.23 7.51
N LEU A 10 43.98 -7.43 6.88
CA LEU A 10 45.06 -6.42 6.86
C LEU A 10 44.63 -5.14 6.14
N ARG A 11 43.89 -5.27 5.04
CA ARG A 11 43.36 -4.11 4.30
C ARG A 11 42.34 -3.36 5.14
N LEU A 12 41.44 -4.07 5.82
CA LEU A 12 40.45 -3.47 6.71
C LEU A 12 41.14 -2.72 7.85
N PHE A 13 42.08 -3.38 8.55
CA PHE A 13 42.85 -2.77 9.64
C PHE A 13 43.57 -1.48 9.19
N GLN A 14 44.26 -1.53 8.05
CA GLN A 14 44.97 -0.37 7.51
C GLN A 14 44.01 0.76 7.12
N SER A 15 42.85 0.43 6.54
CA SER A 15 41.84 1.44 6.18
C SER A 15 41.25 2.13 7.40
N THR A 16 40.90 1.36 8.45
CA THR A 16 40.37 1.90 9.70
C THR A 16 41.41 2.74 10.43
N LEU A 17 42.67 2.27 10.53
CA LEU A 17 43.74 3.01 11.17
C LEU A 17 44.02 4.36 10.49
N LEU A 18 44.05 4.38 9.15
CA LEU A 18 44.24 5.62 8.39
C LEU A 18 43.07 6.58 8.61
N GLN A 19 41.86 6.05 8.60
CA GLN A 19 40.64 6.81 8.77
C GLN A 19 40.55 7.45 10.16
N ASP A 20 40.78 6.67 11.20
CA ASP A 20 40.83 7.15 12.58
C ASP A 20 41.93 8.19 12.77
N GLY A 21 43.13 7.94 12.23
CA GLY A 21 44.23 8.90 12.29
C GLY A 21 43.91 10.23 11.59
N LEU A 22 43.22 10.20 10.45
CA LEU A 22 42.77 11.43 9.76
C LEU A 22 41.71 12.19 10.57
N LYS A 23 40.80 11.47 11.24
CA LYS A 23 39.79 12.06 12.12
C LYS A 23 40.42 12.67 13.38
N GLU A 24 41.43 12.03 13.96
CA GLU A 24 42.21 12.61 15.07
C GLU A 24 42.91 13.90 14.67
N LEU A 25 43.55 13.93 13.49
CA LEU A 25 44.20 15.16 12.97
C LEU A 25 43.20 16.31 12.78
N LEU A 26 41.97 16.02 12.34
CA LEU A 26 40.89 17.00 12.26
C LEU A 26 40.52 17.54 13.64
N ASN A 27 40.31 16.66 14.62
CA ASN A 27 39.94 17.04 15.99
C ASN A 27 41.04 17.87 16.69
N GLU A 28 42.30 17.59 16.40
CA GLU A 28 43.45 18.33 16.92
C GLU A 28 43.76 19.63 16.14
N ASN A 29 43.00 19.93 15.08
CA ASN A 29 43.22 21.05 14.16
C ASN A 29 44.64 21.07 13.54
N LYS A 30 45.23 19.90 13.30
CA LYS A 30 46.54 19.76 12.65
C LYS A 30 46.37 19.64 11.14
N LEU A 31 47.30 20.22 10.38
CA LEU A 31 47.34 20.15 8.90
C LEU A 31 46.10 20.71 8.17
N ILE A 32 45.29 21.54 8.84
CA ILE A 32 44.13 22.20 8.23
C ILE A 32 44.57 23.19 7.16
N ASP A 33 44.10 22.98 5.93
CA ASP A 33 44.41 23.77 4.74
C ASP A 33 43.16 24.39 4.07
N CYS A 34 41.97 24.14 4.62
CA CYS A 34 40.70 24.71 4.19
C CYS A 34 39.74 24.97 5.37
N ILE A 35 38.92 26.01 5.25
CA ILE A 35 37.82 26.33 6.15
C ILE A 35 36.53 26.52 5.35
N LEU A 36 35.48 25.76 5.67
CA LEU A 36 34.14 25.93 5.12
C LEU A 36 33.35 26.89 6.01
N LYS A 37 32.92 28.03 5.46
CA LYS A 37 32.06 28.99 6.14
C LYS A 37 30.61 28.73 5.77
N VAL A 38 29.80 28.31 6.75
CA VAL A 38 28.37 28.03 6.59
C VAL A 38 27.60 28.87 7.59
N GLY A 39 26.90 29.89 7.10
CA GLY A 39 26.23 30.87 7.97
C GLY A 39 27.21 31.56 8.91
N ASP A 40 27.02 31.37 10.21
CA ASP A 40 27.86 31.90 11.29
C ASP A 40 28.96 30.94 11.77
N ARG A 41 28.98 29.69 11.28
CA ARG A 41 29.98 28.69 11.66
C ARG A 41 31.12 28.57 10.65
N SER A 42 32.32 28.30 11.17
CA SER A 42 33.52 28.00 10.38
C SER A 42 34.00 26.59 10.71
N ILE A 43 33.99 25.71 9.72
CA ILE A 43 34.34 24.29 9.86
C ILE A 43 35.73 24.07 9.25
N PRO A 44 36.77 23.80 10.07
CA PRO A 44 38.10 23.46 9.56
C PRO A 44 38.09 22.08 8.91
N CYS A 45 38.78 21.90 7.79
CA CYS A 45 38.86 20.62 7.08
C CYS A 45 40.12 20.51 6.21
N HIS A 46 40.37 19.32 5.67
CA HIS A 46 41.49 19.04 4.78
C HIS A 46 41.02 18.95 3.32
N ARG A 47 41.59 19.77 2.42
CA ARG A 47 41.26 19.82 0.99
C ARG A 47 41.37 18.45 0.33
N LEU A 48 42.41 17.68 0.70
CA LEU A 48 42.65 16.34 0.18
C LEU A 48 41.45 15.41 0.42
N ILE A 49 40.90 15.41 1.63
CA ILE A 49 39.77 14.54 1.99
C ILE A 49 38.51 15.01 1.28
N MET A 50 38.24 16.31 1.29
CA MET A 50 37.08 16.88 0.59
C MET A 50 37.10 16.53 -0.90
N ALA A 51 38.24 16.71 -1.59
CA ALA A 51 38.38 16.42 -3.01
C ALA A 51 38.45 14.91 -3.33
N ALA A 52 38.89 14.07 -2.38
CA ALA A 52 38.87 12.62 -2.55
C ALA A 52 37.42 12.09 -2.51
N CYS A 53 36.62 12.58 -1.57
CA CYS A 53 35.27 12.09 -1.30
C CYS A 53 34.17 12.77 -2.13
N SER A 54 34.42 13.95 -2.72
CA SER A 54 33.43 14.73 -3.45
C SER A 54 34.01 15.34 -4.74
N PRO A 55 33.44 15.03 -5.92
CA PRO A 55 33.82 15.66 -7.17
C PRO A 55 33.58 17.17 -7.19
N TYR A 56 32.53 17.67 -6.52
CA TYR A 56 32.29 19.12 -6.37
C TYR A 56 33.49 19.83 -5.72
N PHE A 57 33.97 19.31 -4.58
CA PHE A 57 35.13 19.89 -3.91
C PHE A 57 36.42 19.67 -4.70
N ARG A 58 36.51 18.58 -5.47
CA ARG A 58 37.64 18.35 -6.39
C ARG A 58 37.72 19.44 -7.45
N GLU A 59 36.62 19.74 -8.14
CA GLU A 59 36.55 20.82 -9.14
C GLU A 59 36.76 22.20 -8.51
N LEU A 60 36.32 22.39 -7.28
CA LEU A 60 36.50 23.66 -6.56
C LEU A 60 37.97 23.95 -6.22
N TYR A 61 38.73 22.94 -5.77
CA TYR A 61 40.12 23.12 -5.36
C TYR A 61 41.12 22.88 -6.49
N PHE A 62 40.78 22.03 -7.45
CA PHE A 62 41.62 21.64 -8.58
C PHE A 62 40.92 21.99 -9.89
N SER A 63 41.45 22.99 -10.59
CA SER A 63 41.02 23.30 -11.97
C SER A 63 41.31 22.14 -12.92
N GLU A 64 40.65 22.09 -14.09
CA GLU A 64 40.87 21.05 -15.12
C GLU A 64 42.35 20.96 -15.56
N ASP A 65 43.10 22.06 -15.47
CA ASP A 65 44.55 22.14 -15.76
C ASP A 65 45.45 21.69 -14.59
N GLY A 66 44.88 21.20 -13.48
CA GLY A 66 45.60 20.75 -12.29
C GLY A 66 46.19 21.86 -11.42
N LYS A 67 45.84 23.13 -11.66
CA LYS A 67 46.27 24.24 -10.79
C LYS A 67 45.43 24.28 -9.53
N GLU A 68 46.11 24.31 -8.39
CA GLU A 68 45.51 24.46 -7.06
C GLU A 68 44.95 25.87 -6.84
N SER A 69 43.72 25.94 -6.34
CA SER A 69 43.14 27.20 -5.87
C SER A 69 43.84 27.69 -4.60
N SER A 70 44.20 28.98 -4.56
CA SER A 70 44.78 29.60 -3.37
C SER A 70 43.73 29.98 -2.30
N GLN A 71 42.44 29.76 -2.55
CA GLN A 71 41.38 30.10 -1.60
C GLN A 71 41.33 29.14 -0.41
N LYS A 72 41.72 29.62 0.76
CA LYS A 72 41.63 28.86 2.03
C LYS A 72 40.24 28.82 2.62
N GLU A 73 39.38 29.77 2.27
CA GLU A 73 38.02 29.88 2.82
C GLU A 73 36.99 29.75 1.70
N VAL A 74 36.03 28.85 1.89
CA VAL A 74 34.91 28.63 0.96
C VAL A 74 33.61 28.96 1.69
N VAL A 75 32.86 29.93 1.16
CA VAL A 75 31.56 30.31 1.72
C VAL A 75 30.47 29.48 1.05
N LEU A 76 29.71 28.72 1.84
CA LEU A 76 28.58 27.91 1.40
C LEU A 76 27.28 28.57 1.87
N GLU A 77 26.60 29.21 0.93
CA GLU A 77 25.31 29.86 1.20
C GLU A 77 24.15 28.84 1.22
N ASN A 78 23.09 29.17 1.97
CA ASN A 78 21.83 28.42 2.04
C ASN A 78 21.99 26.94 2.44
N LEU A 79 22.77 26.69 3.50
CA LEU A 79 22.94 25.36 4.08
C LEU A 79 22.90 25.46 5.61
N ASP A 80 22.29 24.49 6.26
CA ASP A 80 22.34 24.38 7.72
C ASP A 80 23.76 23.98 8.16
N PRO A 81 24.41 24.74 9.08
CA PRO A 81 25.73 24.41 9.58
C PRO A 81 25.85 22.99 10.17
N ASN A 82 24.80 22.49 10.84
CA ASN A 82 24.78 21.16 11.43
C ASN A 82 24.83 20.07 10.35
N ILE A 83 24.14 20.28 9.23
CA ILE A 83 24.12 19.31 8.11
C ILE A 83 25.49 19.25 7.44
N MET A 84 26.15 20.39 7.27
CA MET A 84 27.52 20.40 6.76
C MET A 84 28.47 19.67 7.70
N GLU A 85 28.33 19.88 9.01
CA GLU A 85 29.15 19.20 10.03
C GLU A 85 28.95 17.69 10.00
N VAL A 86 27.71 17.21 9.85
CA VAL A 86 27.40 15.77 9.65
C VAL A 86 28.06 15.24 8.39
N ILE A 87 28.04 15.99 7.28
CA ILE A 87 28.68 15.58 6.01
C ILE A 87 30.20 15.54 6.14
N VAL A 88 30.82 16.55 6.77
CA VAL A 88 32.26 16.57 7.00
C VAL A 88 32.63 15.38 7.89
N ASN A 89 31.94 15.20 9.02
CA ASN A 89 32.18 14.05 9.90
C ASN A 89 32.08 12.73 9.13
N TYR A 90 31.07 12.55 8.28
CA TYR A 90 30.96 11.37 7.41
C TYR A 90 32.16 11.19 6.49
N MET A 91 32.73 12.25 5.90
CA MET A 91 33.92 12.12 5.04
C MET A 91 35.14 11.60 5.80
N TYR A 92 35.20 11.79 7.13
CA TYR A 92 36.28 11.28 7.98
C TYR A 92 35.91 9.97 8.68
N SER A 93 34.66 9.72 9.07
CA SER A 93 34.24 8.55 9.84
C SER A 93 33.54 7.46 9.03
N ALA A 94 33.11 7.74 7.79
CA ALA A 94 32.25 6.87 6.98
C ALA A 94 30.94 6.47 7.68
N GLU A 95 30.60 7.13 8.78
CA GLU A 95 29.41 6.93 9.59
C GLU A 95 28.52 8.17 9.47
N ILE A 96 27.22 7.96 9.27
CA ILE A 96 26.24 9.04 9.16
C ILE A 96 24.92 8.61 9.79
N ASP A 97 24.43 9.44 10.72
CA ASP A 97 23.15 9.22 11.39
C ASP A 97 22.02 9.89 10.61
N ILE A 98 21.17 9.06 9.99
CA ILE A 98 20.04 9.51 9.17
C ILE A 98 18.74 9.23 9.92
N ASN A 99 17.89 10.25 10.04
CA ASN A 99 16.58 10.19 10.68
C ASN A 99 15.53 10.99 9.87
N ASP A 100 14.27 10.94 10.31
CA ASP A 100 13.16 11.58 9.58
C ASP A 100 13.28 13.12 9.52
N ASP A 101 14.01 13.74 10.46
CA ASP A 101 14.17 15.20 10.55
C ASP A 101 15.30 15.71 9.64
N ASN A 102 16.42 14.99 9.54
CA ASN A 102 17.62 15.45 8.83
C ASN A 102 17.76 14.93 7.39
N VAL A 103 17.03 13.87 7.01
CA VAL A 103 17.27 13.14 5.75
C VAL A 103 17.09 14.00 4.50
N GLN A 104 16.15 14.95 4.49
CA GLN A 104 15.87 15.79 3.33
C GLN A 104 17.01 16.78 3.08
N ASP A 105 17.54 17.38 4.15
CA ASP A 105 18.64 18.33 4.07
C ASP A 105 19.96 17.62 3.74
N ILE A 106 20.21 16.46 4.36
CA ILE A 106 21.37 15.61 4.02
C ILE A 106 21.30 15.19 2.55
N LEU A 107 20.14 14.76 2.04
CA LEU A 107 19.97 14.38 0.65
C LEU A 107 20.25 15.56 -0.31
N THR A 108 19.73 16.74 0.01
CA THR A 108 19.92 17.96 -0.79
C THR A 108 21.39 18.36 -0.82
N ALA A 109 22.07 18.31 0.32
CA ALA A 109 23.48 18.61 0.43
C ALA A 109 24.36 17.53 -0.25
N ALA A 110 24.02 16.25 -0.13
CA ALA A 110 24.70 15.16 -0.82
C ALA A 110 24.56 15.28 -2.35
N ASN A 111 23.41 15.73 -2.86
CA ASN A 111 23.24 16.04 -4.27
C ASN A 111 24.11 17.23 -4.69
N ARG A 112 24.05 18.33 -3.94
CA ARG A 112 24.82 19.56 -4.20
C ARG A 112 26.33 19.31 -4.21
N PHE A 113 26.84 18.57 -3.23
CA PHE A 113 28.25 18.24 -3.09
C PHE A 113 28.64 16.95 -3.81
N GLN A 114 27.72 16.35 -4.58
CA GLN A 114 27.96 15.15 -5.38
C GLN A 114 28.60 14.01 -4.56
N ILE A 115 27.94 13.59 -3.47
CA ILE A 115 28.36 12.49 -2.60
C ILE A 115 27.44 11.28 -2.85
N PRO A 116 27.73 10.39 -3.81
CA PRO A 116 26.76 9.40 -4.29
C PRO A 116 26.39 8.35 -3.24
N SER A 117 27.31 8.02 -2.33
CA SER A 117 27.08 7.06 -1.26
C SER A 117 25.97 7.55 -0.31
N VAL A 118 26.12 8.77 0.22
CA VAL A 118 25.13 9.40 1.10
C VAL A 118 23.82 9.62 0.37
N PHE A 119 23.87 10.11 -0.87
CA PHE A 119 22.69 10.31 -1.71
C PHE A 119 21.88 9.02 -1.87
N THR A 120 22.56 7.91 -2.20
CA THR A 120 21.92 6.60 -2.39
C THR A 120 21.28 6.08 -1.11
N VAL A 121 21.95 6.21 0.04
CA VAL A 121 21.40 5.79 1.34
C VAL A 121 20.18 6.63 1.72
N CYS A 122 20.23 7.95 1.52
CA CYS A 122 19.09 8.83 1.80
C CYS A 122 17.88 8.52 0.89
N VAL A 123 18.10 8.27 -0.41
CA VAL A 123 17.04 7.84 -1.33
C VAL A 123 16.41 6.52 -0.86
N ASN A 124 17.23 5.52 -0.50
CA ASN A 124 16.74 4.24 0.02
C ASN A 124 15.93 4.42 1.32
N TYR A 125 16.39 5.28 2.22
CA TYR A 125 15.70 5.59 3.47
C TYR A 125 14.32 6.19 3.21
N LEU A 126 14.25 7.23 2.36
CA LEU A 126 12.99 7.89 2.00
C LEU A 126 12.02 6.95 1.30
N GLN A 127 12.50 6.10 0.38
CA GLN A 127 11.68 5.11 -0.31
C GLN A 127 11.03 4.12 0.67
N LYS A 128 11.78 3.65 1.67
CA LYS A 128 11.26 2.73 2.70
C LYS A 128 10.28 3.38 3.68
N ARG A 129 10.29 4.71 3.79
CA ARG A 129 9.49 5.50 4.75
C ARG A 129 8.36 6.28 4.08
N LEU A 130 8.06 5.99 2.81
CA LEU A 130 6.94 6.59 2.09
C LEU A 130 5.63 6.30 2.83
N ASN A 131 4.86 7.36 3.07
CA ASN A 131 3.54 7.26 3.67
C ASN A 131 2.61 8.34 3.09
N LYS A 132 1.31 8.25 3.39
CA LYS A 132 0.28 9.17 2.87
C LYS A 132 0.59 10.65 3.13
N LYS A 133 1.22 10.99 4.25
CA LYS A 133 1.55 12.38 4.61
C LYS A 133 2.83 12.88 3.93
N SER A 134 3.84 12.03 3.81
CA SER A 134 5.15 12.41 3.27
C SER A 134 5.27 12.27 1.75
N CYS A 135 4.42 11.46 1.10
CA CYS A 135 4.57 11.09 -0.30
C CYS A 135 4.63 12.28 -1.28
N LEU A 136 3.78 13.30 -1.11
CA LEU A 136 3.76 14.48 -1.99
C LEU A 136 5.01 15.35 -1.82
N ALA A 137 5.50 15.48 -0.58
CA ALA A 137 6.73 16.22 -0.30
C ALA A 137 7.95 15.49 -0.88
N ILE A 138 8.03 14.17 -0.70
CA ILE A 138 9.10 13.34 -1.27
C ILE A 138 9.03 13.33 -2.80
N TYR A 139 7.83 13.34 -3.39
CA TYR A 139 7.66 13.47 -4.84
C TYR A 139 8.25 14.78 -5.37
N ARG A 140 7.89 15.93 -4.76
CA ARG A 140 8.44 17.24 -5.12
C ARG A 140 9.95 17.31 -4.91
N LEU A 141 10.46 16.73 -3.82
CA LEU A 141 11.89 16.63 -3.55
C LEU A 141 12.61 15.83 -4.65
N GLY A 142 12.05 14.69 -5.06
CA GLY A 142 12.57 13.89 -6.17
C GLY A 142 12.63 14.67 -7.48
N LEU A 143 11.59 15.45 -7.80
CA LEU A 143 11.59 16.32 -8.98
C LEU A 143 12.63 17.44 -8.88
N MET A 144 12.71 18.12 -7.73
CA MET A 144 13.65 19.23 -7.48
C MET A 144 15.12 18.78 -7.61
N LEU A 145 15.44 17.59 -7.11
CA LEU A 145 16.78 17.02 -7.17
C LEU A 145 17.07 16.28 -8.48
N ASN A 146 16.13 16.26 -9.43
CA ASN A 146 16.20 15.45 -10.65
C ASN A 146 16.46 13.95 -10.38
N CYS A 147 15.97 13.46 -9.24
CA CYS A 147 16.07 12.06 -8.84
C CYS A 147 14.85 11.28 -9.35
N ALA A 148 14.91 10.86 -10.62
CA ALA A 148 13.81 10.12 -11.26
C ALA A 148 13.37 8.90 -10.44
N ARG A 149 14.32 8.15 -9.86
CA ARG A 149 14.03 6.97 -9.04
C ARG A 149 13.19 7.30 -7.79
N LEU A 150 13.50 8.39 -7.09
CA LEU A 150 12.74 8.83 -5.91
C LEU A 150 11.37 9.39 -6.32
N ALA A 151 11.33 10.23 -7.36
CA ALA A 151 10.11 10.82 -7.88
C ALA A 151 9.13 9.75 -8.38
N MET A 152 9.61 8.76 -9.14
CA MET A 152 8.79 7.64 -9.62
C MET A 152 8.23 6.84 -8.45
N ALA A 153 9.06 6.42 -7.48
CA ALA A 153 8.59 5.67 -6.33
C ALA A 153 7.51 6.42 -5.53
N ALA A 154 7.70 7.73 -5.30
CA ALA A 154 6.71 8.55 -4.61
C ALA A 154 5.44 8.75 -5.44
N ARG A 155 5.56 8.95 -6.75
CA ARG A 155 4.42 9.08 -7.67
C ARG A 155 3.62 7.78 -7.76
N ASP A 156 4.28 6.65 -7.83
CA ASP A 156 3.64 5.34 -7.93
C ASP A 156 2.90 5.02 -6.62
N TYR A 157 3.48 5.38 -5.46
CA TYR A 157 2.77 5.34 -4.18
C TYR A 157 1.51 6.23 -4.15
N VAL A 158 1.60 7.44 -4.70
CA VAL A 158 0.44 8.34 -4.83
C VAL A 158 -0.60 7.74 -5.78
N ALA A 159 -0.17 7.09 -6.86
CA ALA A 159 -1.04 6.45 -7.82
C ALA A 159 -1.80 5.25 -7.21
N ASP A 160 -1.13 4.47 -6.37
CA ASP A 160 -1.71 3.34 -5.62
C ASP A 160 -2.77 3.77 -4.60
N HIS A 161 -2.61 4.95 -3.99
CA HIS A 161 -3.47 5.48 -2.93
C HIS A 161 -4.32 6.68 -3.40
N PHE A 162 -4.51 6.84 -4.71
CA PHE A 162 -5.03 8.04 -5.34
C PHE A 162 -6.36 8.49 -4.75
N GLU A 163 -7.34 7.61 -4.57
CA GLU A 163 -8.66 7.99 -4.07
C GLU A 163 -8.66 8.63 -2.68
N THR A 164 -7.66 8.28 -1.85
CA THR A 164 -7.48 8.91 -0.53
C THR A 164 -6.72 10.23 -0.66
N ILE A 165 -5.57 10.24 -1.34
CA ILE A 165 -4.66 11.38 -1.40
C ILE A 165 -5.27 12.53 -2.24
N ALA A 166 -6.05 12.21 -3.28
CA ALA A 166 -6.72 13.19 -4.13
C ALA A 166 -7.76 14.06 -3.40
N LYS A 167 -8.12 13.70 -2.17
CA LYS A 167 -9.02 14.50 -1.32
C LYS A 167 -8.29 15.56 -0.51
N ASP A 168 -6.98 15.37 -0.27
CA ASP A 168 -6.18 16.23 0.59
C ASP A 168 -5.85 17.57 -0.05
N ASP A 169 -5.76 18.62 0.78
CA ASP A 169 -5.50 19.97 0.31
C ASP A 169 -4.12 20.16 -0.31
N ASP A 170 -3.13 19.39 0.17
CA ASP A 170 -1.76 19.36 -0.33
C ASP A 170 -1.69 18.85 -1.77
N PHE A 171 -2.52 17.86 -2.10
CA PHE A 171 -2.68 17.34 -3.45
C PHE A 171 -3.26 18.42 -4.37
N LEU A 172 -4.27 19.16 -3.89
CA LEU A 172 -4.84 20.28 -4.63
C LEU A 172 -3.84 21.45 -4.80
N GLY A 173 -2.72 21.45 -4.08
CA GLY A 173 -1.61 22.40 -4.20
C GLY A 173 -0.58 22.07 -5.27
N LEU A 174 -0.65 20.90 -5.92
CA LEU A 174 0.30 20.49 -6.96
C LEU A 174 0.34 21.45 -8.16
N ALA A 175 1.52 21.61 -8.74
CA ALA A 175 1.69 22.35 -10.00
C ALA A 175 1.11 21.55 -11.19
N PRO A 176 0.77 22.19 -12.33
CA PRO A 176 0.19 21.47 -13.47
C PRO A 176 1.03 20.26 -13.94
N PRO A 177 2.36 20.36 -14.13
CA PRO A 177 3.18 19.22 -14.56
C PRO A 177 3.20 18.07 -13.54
N GLU A 178 3.22 18.40 -12.24
CA GLU A 178 3.19 17.42 -11.14
C GLU A 178 1.87 16.64 -11.14
N LEU A 179 0.75 17.35 -11.28
CA LEU A 179 -0.57 16.72 -11.33
C LEU A 179 -0.71 15.84 -12.57
N PHE A 180 -0.32 16.34 -13.74
CA PHE A 180 -0.47 15.64 -15.02
C PHE A 180 0.33 14.34 -15.06
N ALA A 181 1.53 14.33 -14.46
CA ALA A 181 2.32 13.12 -14.32
C ALA A 181 1.63 12.04 -13.46
N ILE A 182 0.83 12.42 -12.46
CA ILE A 182 0.06 11.51 -11.62
C ILE A 182 -1.22 11.06 -12.33
N ILE A 183 -2.08 12.00 -12.74
CA ILE A 183 -3.38 11.68 -13.35
C ILE A 183 -3.25 11.10 -14.76
N GLY A 184 -2.10 11.22 -15.41
CA GLY A 184 -1.82 10.58 -16.70
C GLY A 184 -1.45 9.10 -16.61
N ALA A 185 -1.00 8.64 -15.43
CA ALA A 185 -0.39 7.33 -15.28
C ALA A 185 -1.38 6.17 -15.50
N ASP A 186 -0.93 5.13 -16.21
CA ASP A 186 -1.64 3.85 -16.37
C ASP A 186 -1.77 3.10 -15.03
N ALA A 187 -0.78 3.25 -14.16
CA ALA A 187 -0.72 2.64 -12.83
C ALA A 187 -1.71 3.23 -11.82
N LEU A 188 -2.48 4.26 -12.18
CA LEU A 188 -3.44 4.90 -11.29
C LEU A 188 -4.47 3.89 -10.76
N ASN A 189 -4.55 3.75 -9.44
CA ASN A 189 -5.49 2.86 -8.78
C ASN A 189 -6.84 3.56 -8.57
N VAL A 190 -7.64 3.58 -9.63
CA VAL A 190 -8.99 4.14 -9.64
C VAL A 190 -9.95 3.20 -10.35
N GLU A 191 -11.13 2.96 -9.79
CA GLU A 191 -12.12 2.06 -10.41
C GLU A 191 -12.85 2.70 -11.59
N LYS A 192 -12.93 4.03 -11.61
CA LYS A 192 -13.79 4.82 -12.50
C LYS A 192 -13.09 6.10 -12.95
N GLU A 193 -13.09 6.38 -14.25
CA GLU A 193 -12.43 7.58 -14.79
C GLU A 193 -13.12 8.87 -14.32
N GLU A 194 -14.40 8.78 -13.92
CA GLU A 194 -15.18 9.87 -13.31
C GLU A 194 -14.44 10.49 -12.12
N ALA A 195 -13.83 9.67 -11.27
CA ALA A 195 -13.10 10.16 -10.10
C ALA A 195 -11.86 10.98 -10.49
N VAL A 196 -11.18 10.64 -11.59
CA VAL A 196 -10.04 11.39 -12.11
C VAL A 196 -10.50 12.74 -12.67
N PHE A 197 -11.59 12.75 -13.45
CA PHE A 197 -12.17 13.97 -13.99
C PHE A 197 -12.65 14.92 -12.86
N GLU A 198 -13.34 14.38 -11.85
CA GLU A 198 -13.80 15.16 -10.70
C GLU A 198 -12.63 15.74 -9.89
N CYS A 199 -11.56 14.95 -9.70
CA CYS A 199 -10.33 15.42 -9.08
C CYS A 199 -9.70 16.59 -9.84
N LEU A 200 -9.55 16.46 -11.17
CA LEU A 200 -9.02 17.52 -12.03
C LEU A 200 -9.86 18.80 -11.90
N MET A 201 -11.19 18.68 -11.98
CA MET A 201 -12.08 19.84 -11.89
C MET A 201 -12.05 20.49 -10.49
N ARG A 202 -11.90 19.71 -9.42
CA ARG A 202 -11.66 20.26 -8.06
C ARG A 202 -10.35 21.04 -8.00
N TRP A 203 -9.28 20.50 -8.58
CA TRP A 203 -7.98 21.17 -8.63
C TRP A 203 -8.04 22.48 -9.43
N ILE A 204 -8.71 22.51 -10.59
CA ILE A 204 -8.86 23.74 -11.39
C ILE A 204 -9.66 24.80 -10.65
N ARG A 205 -10.78 24.41 -10.01
CA ARG A 205 -11.65 25.36 -9.29
C ARG A 205 -10.98 25.97 -8.05
N LYS A 206 -9.94 25.34 -7.48
CA LYS A 206 -9.17 25.89 -6.34
C LYS A 206 -8.36 27.13 -6.70
N ASP A 207 -7.84 27.22 -7.92
CA ASP A 207 -7.12 28.40 -8.44
C ASP A 207 -7.52 28.64 -9.91
N LYS A 208 -8.78 29.05 -10.09
CA LYS A 208 -9.43 29.16 -11.39
C LYS A 208 -8.66 30.07 -12.35
N ASP A 209 -8.17 31.22 -11.87
CA ASP A 209 -7.58 32.23 -12.74
C ASP A 209 -6.24 31.79 -13.35
N LYS A 210 -5.43 31.03 -12.60
CA LYS A 210 -4.16 30.50 -13.11
C LYS A 210 -4.34 29.19 -13.85
N ARG A 211 -5.17 28.28 -13.33
CA ARG A 211 -5.24 26.88 -13.78
C ARG A 211 -6.16 26.64 -14.97
N VAL A 212 -7.10 27.54 -15.26
CA VAL A 212 -7.95 27.42 -16.46
C VAL A 212 -7.12 27.38 -17.74
N LYS A 213 -5.96 28.04 -17.78
CA LYS A 213 -5.05 27.99 -18.93
C LYS A 213 -4.48 26.60 -19.20
N SER A 214 -4.32 25.79 -18.15
CA SER A 214 -3.81 24.42 -18.22
C SER A 214 -4.91 23.38 -18.47
N LEU A 215 -6.19 23.79 -18.46
CA LEU A 215 -7.34 22.87 -18.64
C LEU A 215 -7.32 22.17 -20.00
N VAL A 216 -6.91 22.88 -21.06
CA VAL A 216 -6.82 22.32 -22.41
C VAL A 216 -5.83 21.15 -22.46
N GLU A 217 -4.65 21.34 -21.87
CA GLU A 217 -3.62 20.30 -21.76
C GLU A 217 -4.05 19.18 -20.81
N ALA A 218 -4.69 19.52 -19.70
CA ALA A 218 -5.15 18.55 -18.71
C ALA A 218 -6.11 17.49 -19.30
N PHE A 219 -6.91 17.86 -20.31
CA PHE A 219 -7.79 16.92 -21.00
C PHE A 219 -7.03 15.77 -21.66
N ASP A 220 -5.79 15.99 -22.12
CA ASP A 220 -4.98 14.95 -22.73
C ASP A 220 -4.61 13.83 -21.74
N PHE A 221 -4.79 14.05 -20.42
CA PHE A 221 -4.49 13.07 -19.37
C PHE A 221 -5.74 12.36 -18.82
N ILE A 222 -6.94 12.70 -19.32
CA ILE A 222 -8.22 12.07 -18.93
C ILE A 222 -8.71 11.14 -20.04
N ARG A 223 -9.07 9.90 -19.69
CA ARG A 223 -9.47 8.85 -20.64
C ARG A 223 -10.97 8.91 -20.91
N PHE A 224 -11.43 9.91 -21.67
CA PHE A 224 -12.87 10.14 -21.83
C PHE A 224 -13.63 8.94 -22.43
N ARG A 225 -12.97 8.07 -23.20
CA ARG A 225 -13.58 6.83 -23.73
C ARG A 225 -13.96 5.81 -22.66
N LEU A 226 -13.41 5.94 -21.44
CA LEU A 226 -13.75 5.10 -20.29
C LEU A 226 -14.89 5.70 -19.45
N LEU A 227 -15.32 6.92 -19.74
CA LEU A 227 -16.46 7.53 -19.05
C LEU A 227 -17.78 7.00 -19.63
N PRO A 228 -18.79 6.72 -18.77
CA PRO A 228 -20.13 6.43 -19.26
C PRO A 228 -20.70 7.61 -20.06
N GLU A 229 -21.33 7.33 -21.21
CA GLU A 229 -21.89 8.38 -22.08
C GLU A 229 -22.87 9.31 -21.35
N LYS A 230 -23.65 8.76 -20.42
CA LYS A 230 -24.60 9.51 -19.61
C LYS A 230 -23.89 10.54 -18.74
N TYR A 231 -22.80 10.13 -18.09
CA TYR A 231 -21.97 11.02 -17.27
C TYR A 231 -21.31 12.10 -18.12
N PHE A 232 -20.76 11.74 -19.28
CA PHE A 232 -20.13 12.70 -20.20
C PHE A 232 -21.11 13.81 -20.62
N LYS A 233 -22.34 13.46 -21.04
CA LYS A 233 -23.38 14.42 -21.46
C LYS A 233 -23.87 15.31 -20.31
N GLU A 234 -23.95 14.78 -19.09
CA GLU A 234 -24.52 15.51 -17.96
C GLU A 234 -23.51 16.36 -17.20
N LYS A 235 -22.25 15.93 -17.09
CA LYS A 235 -21.23 16.55 -16.23
C LYS A 235 -20.11 17.22 -17.02
N VAL A 236 -19.59 16.57 -18.05
CA VAL A 236 -18.44 17.09 -18.81
C VAL A 236 -18.89 18.18 -19.80
N GLU A 237 -19.87 17.86 -20.65
CA GLU A 237 -20.34 18.79 -21.70
C GLU A 237 -21.05 20.02 -21.12
N LYS A 238 -21.74 19.84 -19.99
CA LYS A 238 -22.51 20.92 -19.39
C LYS A 238 -21.67 21.89 -18.55
N ASP A 239 -20.43 21.54 -18.22
CA ASP A 239 -19.56 22.36 -17.38
C ASP A 239 -19.24 23.73 -18.01
N ASP A 240 -19.31 24.78 -17.19
CA ASP A 240 -19.17 26.16 -17.65
C ASP A 240 -17.74 26.49 -18.12
N LEU A 241 -16.71 25.90 -17.49
CA LEU A 241 -15.31 26.13 -17.89
C LEU A 241 -15.03 25.50 -19.25
N VAL A 242 -15.64 24.33 -19.50
CA VAL A 242 -15.46 23.59 -20.74
C VAL A 242 -16.22 24.24 -21.90
N LYS A 243 -17.39 24.85 -21.63
CA LYS A 243 -18.14 25.65 -22.63
C LYS A 243 -17.48 26.97 -22.99
N ALA A 244 -16.79 27.59 -22.04
CA ALA A 244 -16.14 28.89 -22.26
C ALA A 244 -14.94 28.80 -23.22
N ASP A 245 -14.28 27.64 -23.30
CA ASP A 245 -13.07 27.45 -24.10
C ASP A 245 -13.35 26.82 -25.49
N PRO A 246 -13.04 27.52 -26.59
CA PRO A 246 -13.30 27.00 -27.94
C PRO A 246 -12.43 25.81 -28.34
N GLU A 247 -11.23 25.63 -27.77
CA GLU A 247 -10.39 24.46 -28.04
C GLU A 247 -10.92 23.21 -27.36
N LEU A 248 -11.43 23.34 -26.12
CA LEU A 248 -12.10 22.24 -25.43
C LEU A 248 -13.38 21.81 -26.16
N GLN A 249 -14.13 22.75 -26.74
CA GLN A 249 -15.29 22.41 -27.57
C GLN A 249 -14.91 21.59 -28.81
N LYS A 250 -13.75 21.87 -29.43
CA LYS A 250 -13.22 21.03 -30.52
C LYS A 250 -12.87 19.63 -30.01
N LYS A 251 -12.19 19.51 -28.86
CA LYS A 251 -11.88 18.19 -28.25
C LYS A 251 -13.16 17.42 -27.91
N ILE A 252 -14.19 18.07 -27.33
CA ILE A 252 -15.49 17.45 -27.07
C ILE A 252 -16.12 16.89 -28.34
N LYS A 253 -16.09 17.64 -29.44
CA LYS A 253 -16.66 17.17 -30.72
C LYS A 253 -15.98 15.89 -31.18
N ILE A 254 -14.65 15.83 -31.10
CA ILE A 254 -13.87 14.63 -31.44
C ILE A 254 -14.22 13.47 -30.49
N ILE A 255 -14.35 13.72 -29.19
CA ILE A 255 -14.74 12.70 -28.20
C ILE A 255 -16.13 12.14 -28.52
N LYS A 256 -17.10 12.98 -28.92
CA LYS A 256 -18.43 12.54 -29.34
C LYS A 256 -18.39 11.67 -30.59
N GLU A 257 -17.58 12.05 -31.57
CA GLU A 257 -17.35 11.24 -32.76
C GLU A 257 -16.73 9.89 -32.41
N ALA A 258 -15.80 9.86 -31.45
CA ALA A 258 -15.20 8.63 -30.94
C ALA A 258 -16.20 7.72 -30.21
N PHE A 259 -17.12 8.27 -29.40
CA PHE A 259 -18.23 7.51 -28.81
C PHE A 259 -19.15 6.90 -29.88
N ALA A 260 -19.32 7.60 -31.01
CA ALA A 260 -20.05 7.10 -32.18
C ALA A 260 -19.24 6.13 -33.07
N GLY A 261 -18.01 5.75 -32.66
CA GLY A 261 -17.15 4.80 -33.37
C GLY A 261 -16.25 5.41 -34.45
N LYS A 262 -16.21 6.75 -34.61
CA LYS A 262 -15.34 7.45 -35.56
C LYS A 262 -14.10 7.98 -34.86
N LEU A 263 -12.97 7.28 -35.02
CA LEU A 263 -11.68 7.69 -34.46
C LEU A 263 -10.89 8.56 -35.45
N PRO A 264 -10.15 9.58 -34.97
CA PRO A 264 -9.26 10.37 -35.82
C PRO A 264 -8.07 9.53 -36.31
N GLU A 265 -7.45 9.95 -37.42
CA GLU A 265 -6.25 9.31 -37.94
C GLU A 265 -5.12 9.34 -36.89
N LYS A 266 -4.52 8.16 -36.67
CA LYS A 266 -3.36 7.97 -35.79
C LYS A 266 -2.18 8.78 -36.31
N LYS A 267 -1.70 9.77 -35.53
CA LYS A 267 -0.52 10.57 -35.90
C LYS A 267 0.76 9.87 -35.46
N LYS A 268 1.75 9.77 -36.34
CA LYS A 268 3.12 9.32 -36.00
C LYS A 268 3.89 10.48 -35.35
N GLY A 269 4.63 10.18 -34.28
CA GLY A 269 5.55 11.14 -33.67
C GLY A 269 6.76 11.42 -34.58
N GLN A 270 7.43 12.56 -34.40
CA GLN A 270 8.64 12.90 -35.18
C GLN A 270 9.81 11.92 -34.93
N ASP A 271 9.77 11.18 -33.82
CA ASP A 271 10.78 10.19 -33.41
C ASP A 271 10.31 8.72 -33.56
N ALA A 272 9.23 8.45 -34.29
CA ALA A 272 8.66 7.11 -34.41
C ALA A 272 9.49 6.22 -35.36
N GLU A 273 9.96 5.06 -34.86
CA GLU A 273 10.67 4.05 -35.67
C GLU A 273 9.78 3.46 -36.78
N GLU A 274 10.40 2.95 -37.85
CA GLU A 274 9.70 2.26 -38.94
C GLU A 274 9.01 0.98 -38.43
N GLY A 275 7.72 1.09 -38.10
CA GLY A 275 6.90 -0.01 -37.60
C GLY A 275 5.92 0.39 -36.50
N GLU A 276 6.11 1.56 -35.86
CA GLU A 276 5.19 2.04 -34.82
C GLU A 276 3.85 2.52 -35.41
N GLU A 277 2.76 1.99 -34.85
CA GLU A 277 1.42 2.54 -35.05
C GLU A 277 1.35 3.95 -34.44
N GLY A 278 0.78 4.92 -35.16
CA GLY A 278 0.58 6.26 -34.62
C GLY A 278 -0.29 6.23 -33.35
N LYS A 279 -0.03 7.15 -32.42
CA LYS A 279 -0.78 7.20 -31.15
C LYS A 279 -2.02 8.08 -31.31
N LEU A 280 -3.12 7.65 -30.70
CA LEU A 280 -4.29 8.51 -30.55
C LEU A 280 -3.96 9.64 -29.55
N PRO A 281 -4.64 10.80 -29.66
CA PRO A 281 -4.58 11.82 -28.62
C PRO A 281 -4.91 11.23 -27.23
N GLY A 282 -4.26 11.72 -26.18
CA GLY A 282 -4.41 11.16 -24.84
C GLY A 282 -5.85 11.18 -24.30
N TYR A 283 -6.67 12.17 -24.68
CA TYR A 283 -8.09 12.21 -24.34
C TYR A 283 -8.95 11.09 -24.98
N LEU A 284 -8.40 10.41 -25.99
CA LEU A 284 -9.02 9.25 -26.65
C LEU A 284 -8.34 7.92 -26.25
N ASN A 285 -7.43 7.95 -25.29
CA ASN A 285 -6.84 6.75 -24.72
C ASN A 285 -7.96 5.91 -24.06
N ASP A 286 -8.03 4.63 -24.41
CA ASP A 286 -8.97 3.64 -23.89
C ASP A 286 -8.29 2.51 -23.11
N ASN A 287 -6.99 2.63 -22.83
CA ASN A 287 -6.30 1.72 -21.92
C ASN A 287 -6.93 1.84 -20.52
N ARG A 288 -7.34 0.72 -19.94
CA ARG A 288 -7.86 0.70 -18.57
C ARG A 288 -6.78 1.10 -17.59
N ARG A 289 -7.19 1.81 -16.53
CA ARG A 289 -6.33 2.12 -15.38
C ARG A 289 -6.16 0.87 -14.53
N TYR A 290 -5.08 0.79 -13.77
CA TYR A 290 -4.83 -0.37 -12.90
C TYR A 290 -6.02 -0.67 -11.97
N GLY A 291 -6.63 0.34 -11.35
CA GLY A 291 -7.79 0.12 -10.45
C GLY A 291 -9.05 -0.42 -11.13
N MET A 292 -9.16 -0.34 -12.46
CA MET A 292 -10.32 -0.84 -13.22
C MET A 292 -10.31 -2.36 -13.44
N TYR A 293 -9.24 -3.04 -13.02
CA TYR A 293 -9.13 -4.50 -13.06
C TYR A 293 -9.57 -5.18 -11.75
N GLY A 294 -10.21 -4.42 -10.85
CA GLY A 294 -10.85 -4.98 -9.65
C GLY A 294 -11.96 -5.96 -10.01
N ARG A 295 -11.90 -7.17 -9.46
CA ARG A 295 -12.88 -8.24 -9.62
C ARG A 295 -13.31 -8.76 -8.27
N ASP A 296 -14.56 -9.21 -8.18
CA ASP A 296 -15.07 -9.86 -6.98
C ASP A 296 -14.55 -11.30 -6.97
N VAL A 297 -13.74 -11.62 -5.96
CA VAL A 297 -13.07 -12.91 -5.82
C VAL A 297 -13.40 -13.52 -4.47
N VAL A 298 -13.30 -14.85 -4.41
CA VAL A 298 -13.32 -15.59 -3.14
C VAL A 298 -11.89 -15.76 -2.68
N LEU A 299 -11.53 -15.15 -1.56
CA LEU A 299 -10.22 -15.30 -0.96
C LEU A 299 -10.23 -16.47 0.03
N MET A 300 -9.33 -17.41 -0.18
CA MET A 300 -9.12 -18.60 0.64
C MET A 300 -7.76 -18.49 1.33
N ILE A 301 -7.72 -18.50 2.66
CA ILE A 301 -6.47 -18.40 3.42
C ILE A 301 -6.19 -19.73 4.10
N ASN A 302 -5.06 -20.35 3.78
CA ASN A 302 -4.54 -21.54 4.45
C ASN A 302 -3.17 -21.25 5.09
N ASP A 303 -2.46 -22.30 5.53
CA ASP A 303 -1.18 -22.21 6.24
C ASP A 303 0.04 -21.91 5.35
N THR A 304 -0.16 -21.77 4.04
CA THR A 304 0.89 -21.45 3.08
C THR A 304 0.63 -20.11 2.40
N ALA A 305 -0.60 -19.89 1.92
CA ALA A 305 -0.95 -18.75 1.10
C ALA A 305 -2.42 -18.35 1.23
N ALA A 306 -2.66 -17.08 0.95
CA ALA A 306 -3.95 -16.52 0.61
C ALA A 306 -4.13 -16.59 -0.91
N VAL A 307 -5.13 -17.34 -1.36
CA VAL A 307 -5.41 -17.60 -2.78
C VAL A 307 -6.74 -16.95 -3.15
N ALA A 308 -6.71 -16.04 -4.12
CA ALA A 308 -7.89 -15.39 -4.67
C ALA A 308 -8.43 -16.21 -5.85
N TYR A 309 -9.67 -16.66 -5.74
CA TYR A 309 -10.38 -17.38 -6.79
C TYR A 309 -11.39 -16.47 -7.49
N ASP A 310 -11.20 -16.28 -8.79
CA ASP A 310 -12.13 -15.57 -9.67
C ASP A 310 -13.19 -16.55 -10.18
N VAL A 311 -14.42 -16.36 -9.72
CA VAL A 311 -15.57 -17.22 -10.06
C VAL A 311 -15.99 -17.06 -11.53
N GLN A 312 -15.76 -15.89 -12.14
CA GLN A 312 -16.20 -15.62 -13.51
C GLN A 312 -15.28 -16.28 -14.54
N GLU A 313 -13.97 -16.13 -14.35
CA GLU A 313 -12.97 -16.72 -15.25
C GLU A 313 -12.56 -18.14 -14.83
N ASN A 314 -12.94 -18.57 -13.62
CA ASN A 314 -12.52 -19.84 -13.04
C ASN A 314 -10.98 -19.95 -12.93
N GLU A 315 -10.34 -18.89 -12.45
CA GLU A 315 -8.88 -18.77 -12.32
C GLU A 315 -8.46 -18.49 -10.87
N CYS A 316 -7.29 -19.00 -10.48
CA CYS A 316 -6.70 -18.77 -9.16
C CYS A 316 -5.50 -17.83 -9.25
N PHE A 317 -5.37 -16.96 -8.26
CA PHE A 317 -4.29 -15.99 -8.15
C PHE A 317 -3.71 -16.00 -6.73
N LEU A 318 -2.41 -15.77 -6.61
CA LEU A 318 -1.74 -15.63 -5.33
C LEU A 318 -1.94 -14.21 -4.79
N ALA A 319 -2.66 -14.08 -3.67
CA ALA A 319 -2.91 -12.78 -3.05
C ALA A 319 -1.81 -12.39 -2.05
N ALA A 320 -1.33 -13.34 -1.23
CA ALA A 320 -0.20 -13.16 -0.30
C ALA A 320 0.27 -14.52 0.24
N MET A 321 1.50 -14.59 0.74
CA MET A 321 1.95 -15.71 1.58
C MET A 321 1.28 -15.59 2.96
N ALA A 322 0.93 -16.71 3.61
CA ALA A 322 0.13 -16.71 4.84
C ALA A 322 0.72 -17.58 5.97
N GLU A 323 2.03 -17.88 5.93
CA GLU A 323 2.72 -18.71 6.93
C GLU A 323 2.60 -18.15 8.36
N GLN A 324 2.50 -16.83 8.51
CA GLN A 324 2.31 -16.12 9.77
C GLN A 324 0.88 -16.13 10.30
N ILE A 325 -0.10 -16.57 9.49
CA ILE A 325 -1.51 -16.55 9.86
C ILE A 325 -1.84 -17.82 10.66
N PRO A 326 -2.43 -17.68 11.86
CA PRO A 326 -2.75 -18.84 12.68
C PRO A 326 -3.82 -19.73 12.04
N LYS A 327 -3.72 -21.04 12.31
CA LYS A 327 -4.62 -22.07 11.71
C LYS A 327 -5.97 -22.19 12.42
N ASN A 328 -5.96 -22.01 13.74
CA ASN A 328 -7.09 -22.35 14.60
C ASN A 328 -7.73 -21.10 15.20
N HIS A 329 -9.06 -21.16 15.37
CA HIS A 329 -9.83 -20.13 16.06
C HIS A 329 -9.68 -18.74 15.46
N VAL A 330 -9.57 -18.68 14.13
CA VAL A 330 -9.52 -17.44 13.37
C VAL A 330 -10.93 -17.05 12.93
N SER A 331 -11.18 -15.76 12.93
CA SER A 331 -12.33 -15.15 12.29
C SER A 331 -11.85 -14.10 11.30
N LEU A 332 -12.59 -13.95 10.20
CA LEU A 332 -12.29 -13.06 9.10
C LEU A 332 -13.43 -12.05 8.94
N THR A 333 -13.10 -10.83 8.57
CA THR A 333 -14.06 -9.85 8.05
C THR A 333 -13.38 -8.95 7.02
N THR A 334 -14.17 -8.38 6.11
CA THR A 334 -13.68 -7.38 5.15
C THR A 334 -14.32 -6.02 5.42
N LYS A 335 -13.52 -4.96 5.33
CA LYS A 335 -13.96 -3.57 5.50
C LYS A 335 -13.36 -2.74 4.39
N LYS A 336 -14.19 -2.16 3.51
CA LYS A 336 -13.73 -1.29 2.40
C LYS A 336 -12.59 -1.94 1.58
N ASN A 337 -12.74 -3.23 1.24
CA ASN A 337 -11.71 -4.06 0.57
C ASN A 337 -10.39 -4.24 1.33
N ASN A 338 -10.35 -3.99 2.63
CA ASN A 338 -9.28 -4.44 3.50
C ASN A 338 -9.75 -5.67 4.26
N LEU A 339 -8.94 -6.73 4.22
CA LEU A 339 -9.21 -7.95 4.94
C LEU A 339 -8.56 -7.91 6.31
N TYR A 340 -9.33 -8.29 7.32
CA TYR A 340 -8.88 -8.39 8.69
C TYR A 340 -9.01 -9.84 9.17
N VAL A 341 -7.96 -10.30 9.83
CA VAL A 341 -7.81 -11.65 10.36
C VAL A 341 -7.54 -11.52 11.85
N LEU A 342 -8.49 -11.95 12.67
CA LEU A 342 -8.32 -11.96 14.12
C LEU A 342 -8.45 -13.39 14.62
N GLY A 343 -7.60 -13.75 15.58
CA GLY A 343 -7.69 -15.04 16.25
C GLY A 343 -6.39 -15.81 16.15
N GLY A 344 -6.45 -17.09 16.46
CA GLY A 344 -5.26 -17.78 16.95
C GLY A 344 -4.79 -17.21 18.28
N LEU A 345 -4.00 -17.99 19.00
CA LEU A 345 -3.50 -17.61 20.30
C LEU A 345 -1.98 -17.81 20.31
N PHE A 346 -1.28 -16.84 20.86
CA PHE A 346 0.15 -16.95 21.15
C PHE A 346 0.43 -16.54 22.58
N VAL A 347 1.58 -17.00 23.08
CA VAL A 347 2.07 -16.64 24.40
C VAL A 347 3.06 -15.49 24.23
N ASP A 348 2.73 -14.35 24.80
CA ASP A 348 3.62 -13.22 24.97
C ASP A 348 4.36 -13.38 26.31
N GLU A 349 5.67 -13.58 26.25
CA GLU A 349 6.51 -13.78 27.44
C GLU A 349 6.80 -12.46 28.17
N ASP A 350 6.65 -11.31 27.50
CA ASP A 350 6.90 -10.00 28.08
C ASP A 350 5.70 -9.50 28.91
N GLU A 351 4.49 -10.02 28.65
CA GLU A 351 3.25 -9.60 29.29
C GLU A 351 2.93 -10.42 30.56
N LYS A 352 3.02 -9.77 31.73
CA LYS A 352 2.97 -10.45 33.04
C LYS A 352 1.55 -10.75 33.55
N GLU A 353 0.54 -10.02 33.09
CA GLU A 353 -0.85 -10.20 33.56
C GLU A 353 -1.64 -11.18 32.69
N ASN A 354 -1.54 -11.07 31.37
CA ASN A 354 -2.25 -11.92 30.42
C ASN A 354 -1.29 -12.38 29.33
N THR A 355 -0.63 -13.51 29.58
CA THR A 355 0.37 -14.08 28.67
C THR A 355 -0.23 -14.55 27.35
N LEU A 356 -1.52 -14.88 27.30
CA LEU A 356 -2.19 -15.26 26.05
C LEU A 356 -2.70 -14.01 25.31
N GLN A 357 -2.39 -13.92 24.02
CA GLN A 357 -2.83 -12.85 23.14
C GLN A 357 -3.40 -13.41 21.83
N CYS A 358 -4.29 -12.66 21.19
CA CYS A 358 -4.79 -12.99 19.85
C CYS A 358 -3.96 -12.30 18.77
N TYR A 359 -3.61 -13.03 17.71
CA TYR A 359 -3.05 -12.38 16.53
C TYR A 359 -4.12 -11.53 15.85
N PHE A 360 -3.72 -10.35 15.38
CA PHE A 360 -4.57 -9.49 14.57
C PHE A 360 -3.77 -8.98 13.38
N TYR A 361 -4.22 -9.31 12.17
CA TYR A 361 -3.55 -8.93 10.93
C TYR A 361 -4.52 -8.25 9.98
N GLN A 362 -3.99 -7.34 9.16
CA GLN A 362 -4.64 -6.79 8.00
C GLN A 362 -3.86 -7.16 6.73
N LEU A 363 -4.55 -7.56 5.67
CA LEU A 363 -3.91 -7.75 4.36
C LEU A 363 -3.74 -6.40 3.68
N ASP A 364 -2.49 -6.04 3.35
CA ASP A 364 -2.19 -5.02 2.35
C ASP A 364 -2.25 -5.67 0.97
N SER A 365 -3.35 -5.44 0.27
CA SER A 365 -3.57 -5.99 -1.08
C SER A 365 -2.70 -5.35 -2.16
N LEU A 366 -2.04 -4.22 -1.87
CA LEU A 366 -1.12 -3.56 -2.79
C LEU A 366 0.29 -4.13 -2.66
N ALA A 367 0.74 -4.32 -1.42
CA ALA A 367 2.05 -4.90 -1.11
C ALA A 367 2.06 -6.44 -1.13
N ALA A 368 0.88 -7.09 -1.11
CA ALA A 368 0.72 -8.53 -0.91
C ALA A 368 1.34 -9.03 0.41
N GLU A 369 1.25 -8.19 1.46
CA GLU A 369 1.85 -8.43 2.77
C GLU A 369 0.81 -8.34 3.89
N TRP A 370 1.09 -9.01 5.01
CA TRP A 370 0.26 -8.95 6.21
C TRP A 370 0.84 -7.96 7.21
N ILE A 371 0.03 -6.97 7.59
CA ILE A 371 0.36 -5.95 8.57
C ILE A 371 -0.19 -6.38 9.93
N ALA A 372 0.68 -6.50 10.94
CA ALA A 372 0.27 -6.76 12.31
C ALA A 372 -0.42 -5.54 12.91
N LEU A 373 -1.55 -5.78 13.58
CA LEU A 373 -2.35 -4.78 14.29
C LEU A 373 -2.30 -5.02 15.80
N PRO A 374 -2.66 -4.02 16.63
CA PRO A 374 -2.69 -4.18 18.08
C PRO A 374 -3.55 -5.39 18.50
N PRO A 375 -3.01 -6.32 19.32
CA PRO A 375 -3.74 -7.51 19.70
C PRO A 375 -5.00 -7.15 20.50
N MET A 376 -6.00 -8.02 20.42
CA MET A 376 -7.24 -7.83 21.17
C MET A 376 -6.98 -8.07 22.67
N PRO A 377 -7.32 -7.12 23.57
CA PRO A 377 -6.98 -7.23 25.00
C PRO A 377 -7.56 -8.44 25.73
N SER A 378 -8.66 -9.00 25.21
CA SER A 378 -9.35 -10.15 25.80
C SER A 378 -9.22 -11.35 24.85
N PRO A 379 -8.16 -12.17 25.00
CA PRO A 379 -7.90 -13.31 24.13
C PRO A 379 -9.04 -14.33 24.24
N ARG A 380 -9.48 -14.88 23.10
CA ARG A 380 -10.59 -15.83 23.05
C ARG A 380 -10.58 -16.64 21.76
N CYS A 381 -11.32 -17.74 21.74
CA CYS A 381 -11.53 -18.60 20.59
C CYS A 381 -13.03 -18.73 20.27
N LEU A 382 -13.37 -19.31 19.10
CA LEU A 382 -14.77 -19.58 18.70
C LEU A 382 -15.69 -18.34 18.74
N PHE A 383 -15.10 -17.15 18.54
CA PHE A 383 -15.79 -15.90 18.32
C PHE A 383 -15.98 -15.67 16.82
N ALA A 384 -16.87 -14.75 16.45
CA ALA A 384 -17.01 -14.32 15.07
C ALA A 384 -16.91 -12.80 14.96
N MET A 385 -16.45 -12.35 13.80
CA MET A 385 -16.24 -10.93 13.50
C MET A 385 -17.35 -10.37 12.63
N GLY A 386 -17.67 -9.10 12.89
CA GLY A 386 -18.49 -8.27 12.01
C GLY A 386 -17.93 -6.86 11.94
N GLU A 387 -18.56 -6.01 11.16
CA GLU A 387 -18.05 -4.70 10.81
C GLU A 387 -19.17 -3.69 10.59
N PHE A 388 -18.97 -2.46 11.04
CA PHE A 388 -19.88 -1.35 10.81
C PHE A 388 -19.07 -0.06 10.72
N GLU A 389 -19.27 0.74 9.67
CA GLU A 389 -18.52 1.97 9.42
C GLU A 389 -16.98 1.82 9.50
N ASN A 390 -16.30 2.42 10.48
CA ASN A 390 -14.86 2.29 10.73
C ASN A 390 -14.52 1.28 11.85
N LEU A 391 -15.53 0.53 12.31
CA LEU A 391 -15.44 -0.33 13.47
C LEU A 391 -15.48 -1.81 13.06
N ILE A 392 -14.65 -2.61 13.73
CA ILE A 392 -14.63 -4.07 13.63
C ILE A 392 -15.03 -4.63 14.99
N PHE A 393 -15.97 -5.55 15.01
CA PHE A 393 -16.53 -6.14 16.22
C PHE A 393 -16.11 -7.60 16.32
N ALA A 394 -15.44 -7.98 17.40
CA ALA A 394 -15.25 -9.36 17.80
C ALA A 394 -16.30 -9.71 18.85
N VAL A 395 -17.25 -10.55 18.47
CA VAL A 395 -18.45 -10.82 19.26
C VAL A 395 -18.26 -12.09 20.08
N ALA A 396 -18.46 -11.98 21.39
CA ALA A 396 -18.52 -13.12 22.31
C ALA A 396 -17.35 -14.09 22.12
N GLY A 397 -17.57 -15.41 22.20
CA GLY A 397 -16.53 -16.43 22.07
C GLY A 397 -16.28 -17.17 23.36
N LYS A 398 -15.12 -17.81 23.48
CA LYS A 398 -14.78 -18.68 24.59
C LYS A 398 -13.35 -18.44 25.05
N ASP A 399 -13.13 -18.39 26.35
CA ASP A 399 -11.79 -18.39 26.92
C ASP A 399 -11.23 -19.82 26.88
N LEU A 400 -10.01 -19.99 26.36
CA LEU A 400 -9.37 -21.30 26.27
C LEU A 400 -8.84 -21.78 27.63
N GLN A 401 -8.46 -20.87 28.53
CA GLN A 401 -7.94 -21.22 29.85
C GLN A 401 -9.05 -21.64 30.80
N THR A 402 -10.10 -20.82 30.91
CA THR A 402 -11.22 -21.07 31.83
C THR A 402 -12.32 -21.93 31.22
N ASN A 403 -12.33 -22.08 29.89
CA ASN A 403 -13.35 -22.76 29.12
C ASN A 403 -14.76 -22.12 29.27
N GLU A 404 -14.83 -20.88 29.74
CA GLU A 404 -16.08 -20.12 29.89
C GLU A 404 -16.45 -19.38 28.59
N SER A 405 -17.76 -19.31 28.31
CA SER A 405 -18.29 -18.50 27.22
C SER A 405 -18.31 -17.01 27.62
N HIS A 406 -18.03 -16.12 26.67
CA HIS A 406 -18.09 -14.68 26.83
C HIS A 406 -19.42 -14.11 26.32
N ASP A 407 -19.87 -13.02 26.93
CA ASP A 407 -20.95 -12.15 26.48
C ASP A 407 -20.43 -10.78 26.00
N THR A 408 -19.13 -10.52 26.15
CA THR A 408 -18.51 -9.25 25.82
C THR A 408 -18.30 -9.10 24.32
N VAL A 409 -18.44 -7.86 23.83
CA VAL A 409 -18.23 -7.51 22.43
C VAL A 409 -17.11 -6.48 22.35
N MET A 410 -15.96 -6.90 21.81
CA MET A 410 -14.80 -6.05 21.61
C MET A 410 -14.93 -5.31 20.28
N CYS A 411 -14.57 -4.03 20.26
CA CYS A 411 -14.69 -3.17 19.10
C CYS A 411 -13.36 -2.47 18.83
N TYR A 412 -12.83 -2.67 17.62
CA TYR A 412 -11.63 -2.03 17.13
C TYR A 412 -11.99 -0.88 16.19
N ASP A 413 -11.52 0.32 16.53
CA ASP A 413 -11.63 1.51 15.68
C ASP A 413 -10.43 1.56 14.73
N THR A 414 -10.67 1.33 13.43
CA THR A 414 -9.63 1.29 12.39
C THR A 414 -9.01 2.66 12.10
N GLU A 415 -9.64 3.77 12.50
CA GLU A 415 -9.09 5.12 12.34
C GLU A 415 -8.25 5.51 13.55
N LYS A 416 -8.69 5.14 14.76
CA LYS A 416 -7.98 5.44 16.01
C LYS A 416 -6.96 4.37 16.40
N MET A 417 -6.96 3.23 15.72
CA MET A 417 -6.12 2.07 15.99
C MET A 417 -6.22 1.60 17.46
N LYS A 418 -7.46 1.51 17.96
CA LYS A 418 -7.71 1.26 19.39
C LYS A 418 -8.89 0.32 19.63
N TRP A 419 -8.69 -0.61 20.57
CA TRP A 419 -9.74 -1.49 21.09
C TRP A 419 -10.56 -0.82 22.20
N THR A 420 -11.86 -1.10 22.20
CA THR A 420 -12.83 -0.70 23.22
C THR A 420 -13.80 -1.84 23.47
N GLU A 421 -14.38 -1.92 24.67
CA GLU A 421 -15.48 -2.85 24.95
C GLU A 421 -16.82 -2.13 24.74
N THR A 422 -17.76 -2.80 24.10
CA THR A 422 -19.10 -2.28 23.83
C THR A 422 -20.15 -2.96 24.72
N LYS A 423 -21.43 -2.70 24.46
CA LYS A 423 -22.53 -3.29 25.24
C LYS A 423 -22.49 -4.81 25.13
N LYS A 424 -22.48 -5.48 26.29
CA LYS A 424 -22.51 -6.94 26.38
C LYS A 424 -23.79 -7.52 25.77
N LEU A 425 -23.67 -8.71 25.23
CA LEU A 425 -24.81 -9.53 24.84
C LEU A 425 -25.62 -9.95 26.05
N PRO A 426 -26.93 -10.22 25.89
CA PRO A 426 -27.76 -10.74 26.96
C PRO A 426 -27.40 -12.18 27.36
N LEU A 427 -26.59 -12.87 26.55
CA LEU A 427 -26.26 -14.28 26.69
C LEU A 427 -24.76 -14.49 26.43
N LYS A 428 -24.15 -15.41 27.18
CA LYS A 428 -22.80 -15.92 26.91
C LYS A 428 -22.88 -16.95 25.78
N ILE A 429 -22.16 -16.73 24.68
CA ILE A 429 -22.27 -17.54 23.45
C ILE A 429 -20.90 -17.83 22.82
N HIS A 430 -20.75 -18.99 22.19
CA HIS A 430 -19.57 -19.33 21.38
C HIS A 430 -19.95 -20.21 20.18
N GLY A 431 -19.10 -20.25 19.15
CA GLY A 431 -19.35 -21.04 17.94
C GLY A 431 -20.58 -20.55 17.15
N HIS A 432 -20.85 -19.24 17.23
CA HIS A 432 -21.92 -18.55 16.50
C HIS A 432 -21.38 -17.97 15.20
N CYS A 433 -22.26 -17.46 14.35
CA CYS A 433 -21.91 -16.72 13.14
C CYS A 433 -22.24 -15.23 13.35
N VAL A 434 -21.40 -14.35 12.79
CA VAL A 434 -21.64 -12.91 12.74
C VAL A 434 -21.71 -12.48 11.28
N VAL A 435 -22.71 -11.67 10.97
CA VAL A 435 -22.92 -11.11 9.62
C VAL A 435 -23.19 -9.62 9.74
N SER A 436 -22.57 -8.85 8.85
CA SER A 436 -22.72 -7.40 8.78
C SER A 436 -23.57 -7.05 7.58
N GLU A 437 -24.72 -6.41 7.79
CA GLU A 437 -25.65 -6.11 6.71
C GLU A 437 -26.46 -4.84 7.05
N ASN A 438 -26.67 -3.97 6.06
CA ASN A 438 -27.48 -2.74 6.19
C ASN A 438 -27.17 -1.86 7.41
N GLY A 439 -25.88 -1.77 7.77
CA GLY A 439 -25.43 -0.93 8.87
C GLY A 439 -25.64 -1.54 10.26
N LEU A 440 -25.88 -2.85 10.35
CA LEU A 440 -26.04 -3.58 11.59
C LEU A 440 -25.12 -4.81 11.60
N VAL A 441 -24.67 -5.19 12.80
CA VAL A 441 -23.91 -6.42 13.04
C VAL A 441 -24.83 -7.42 13.73
N TYR A 442 -25.16 -8.49 13.04
CA TYR A 442 -26.04 -9.54 13.51
C TYR A 442 -25.23 -10.72 14.04
N CYS A 443 -25.62 -11.22 15.20
CA CYS A 443 -25.08 -12.44 15.78
C CYS A 443 -26.14 -13.52 15.75
N ILE A 444 -25.87 -14.65 15.08
CA ILE A 444 -26.84 -15.71 14.81
C ILE A 444 -26.27 -17.07 15.24
N GLY A 445 -27.10 -17.84 15.95
CA GLY A 445 -26.77 -19.20 16.37
C GLY A 445 -25.72 -19.26 17.48
N GLY A 446 -25.01 -20.39 17.53
CA GLY A 446 -24.02 -20.69 18.55
C GLY A 446 -24.53 -21.51 19.71
N LYS A 447 -23.59 -21.90 20.56
CA LYS A 447 -23.85 -22.62 21.80
C LYS A 447 -23.87 -21.63 22.94
N THR A 448 -24.99 -21.62 23.65
CA THR A 448 -25.15 -21.01 24.96
C THR A 448 -24.82 -22.04 26.04
N ASP A 449 -24.38 -21.58 27.20
CA ASP A 449 -24.25 -22.44 28.38
C ASP A 449 -25.63 -22.85 28.96
N GLU A 450 -26.73 -22.32 28.41
CA GLU A 450 -28.12 -22.66 28.72
C GLU A 450 -28.87 -23.24 27.50
N LYS A 451 -29.88 -24.09 27.74
CA LYS A 451 -30.47 -25.03 26.75
C LYS A 451 -31.03 -24.39 25.45
N TRP A 452 -30.81 -25.13 24.35
CA TRP A 452 -31.18 -24.87 22.96
C TRP A 452 -32.63 -24.43 22.68
N THR A 453 -32.81 -23.62 21.63
CA THR A 453 -34.10 -23.44 20.93
C THR A 453 -33.96 -23.85 19.45
N PRO A 454 -35.01 -24.38 18.79
CA PRO A 454 -34.89 -24.92 17.42
C PRO A 454 -34.84 -23.83 16.32
N PHE A 455 -34.08 -24.10 15.24
CA PHE A 455 -34.03 -23.32 13.99
C PHE A 455 -34.14 -24.28 12.77
N THR A 456 -34.34 -23.76 11.55
CA THR A 456 -34.51 -24.57 10.33
C THR A 456 -33.22 -25.27 9.90
N ASP A 457 -33.32 -26.56 9.55
CA ASP A 457 -32.16 -27.45 9.31
C ASP A 457 -31.49 -27.22 7.95
N PHE A 458 -30.15 -27.25 7.95
CA PHE A 458 -29.34 -27.33 6.73
C PHE A 458 -29.34 -28.79 6.20
N PRO A 459 -29.28 -29.05 4.87
CA PRO A 459 -29.53 -30.38 4.30
C PRO A 459 -28.55 -31.50 4.72
N GLN A 460 -27.38 -31.15 5.24
CA GLN A 460 -26.38 -32.11 5.72
C GLN A 460 -25.74 -31.62 7.03
N GLU A 461 -25.76 -32.44 8.09
CA GLU A 461 -25.14 -32.09 9.37
C GLU A 461 -23.63 -31.85 9.20
N ARG A 462 -23.18 -30.63 9.50
CA ARG A 462 -21.78 -30.21 9.38
C ARG A 462 -21.40 -29.25 10.50
N SER A 463 -20.13 -29.28 10.87
CA SER A 463 -19.51 -28.31 11.79
C SER A 463 -18.49 -27.45 11.07
N SER A 464 -18.24 -26.24 11.59
CA SER A 464 -17.25 -25.29 11.02
C SER A 464 -17.52 -24.90 9.56
N ILE A 465 -18.79 -24.76 9.16
CA ILE A 465 -19.17 -24.31 7.81
C ILE A 465 -18.89 -22.81 7.66
N ASN A 466 -18.26 -22.41 6.54
CA ASN A 466 -18.03 -21.00 6.24
C ASN A 466 -19.18 -20.48 5.37
N LEU A 467 -19.89 -19.45 5.84
CA LEU A 467 -20.92 -18.75 5.06
C LEU A 467 -20.34 -17.46 4.48
N VAL A 468 -20.44 -17.29 3.16
CA VAL A 468 -19.87 -16.15 2.44
C VAL A 468 -20.96 -15.57 1.52
N SER A 469 -21.16 -14.25 1.55
CA SER A 469 -22.02 -13.55 0.59
C SER A 469 -21.15 -12.91 -0.49
N CYS A 470 -21.27 -13.36 -1.74
CA CYS A 470 -20.48 -12.83 -2.87
C CYS A 470 -21.41 -12.53 -4.05
N GLY A 471 -21.27 -11.34 -4.66
CA GLY A 471 -22.09 -10.97 -5.83
C GLY A 471 -23.61 -10.93 -5.57
N GLY A 472 -24.03 -10.76 -4.30
CA GLY A 472 -25.44 -10.77 -3.91
C GLY A 472 -26.04 -12.16 -3.68
N LEU A 473 -25.22 -13.21 -3.70
CA LEU A 473 -25.64 -14.60 -3.47
C LEU A 473 -24.93 -15.16 -2.23
N LEU A 474 -25.63 -16.03 -1.50
CA LEU A 474 -25.10 -16.68 -0.31
C LEU A 474 -24.50 -18.04 -0.65
N TYR A 475 -23.27 -18.27 -0.21
CA TYR A 475 -22.52 -19.50 -0.41
C TYR A 475 -22.17 -20.14 0.94
N ALA A 476 -22.18 -21.45 0.98
CA ALA A 476 -21.64 -22.25 2.08
C ALA A 476 -20.45 -23.06 1.55
N VAL A 477 -19.29 -22.89 2.17
CA VAL A 477 -18.03 -23.48 1.73
C VAL A 477 -17.49 -24.42 2.80
N GLY A 478 -17.30 -25.68 2.41
CA GLY A 478 -16.61 -26.70 3.17
C GLY A 478 -17.22 -27.05 4.53
N GLY A 479 -16.33 -27.30 5.50
CA GLY A 479 -16.66 -27.74 6.86
C GLY A 479 -16.33 -29.22 7.10
N PHE A 480 -16.62 -29.67 8.32
CA PHE A 480 -16.45 -31.08 8.72
C PHE A 480 -17.79 -31.79 8.73
N ALA A 481 -17.91 -32.82 7.91
CA ALA A 481 -19.06 -33.72 7.91
C ALA A 481 -18.64 -35.09 8.46
N MET A 482 -19.57 -35.79 9.09
CA MET A 482 -19.39 -37.22 9.34
C MET A 482 -19.62 -37.94 8.01
N VAL A 483 -18.53 -38.48 7.44
CA VAL A 483 -18.60 -39.26 6.20
C VAL A 483 -18.47 -40.73 6.58
N GLU A 484 -19.40 -41.53 6.08
CA GLU A 484 -19.39 -42.98 6.25
C GLU A 484 -18.36 -43.57 5.27
N ASN A 485 -17.27 -44.13 5.80
CA ASN A 485 -16.26 -44.81 4.99
C ASN A 485 -16.79 -46.15 4.46
N GLU A 486 -16.05 -46.79 3.55
CA GLU A 486 -16.41 -48.11 2.96
C GLU A 486 -16.69 -49.20 4.02
N ASN A 487 -16.18 -49.02 5.25
CA ASN A 487 -16.38 -49.91 6.39
C ASN A 487 -17.62 -49.58 7.26
N LYS A 488 -18.47 -48.62 6.85
CA LYS A 488 -19.61 -48.11 7.64
C LYS A 488 -19.24 -47.42 8.95
N GLU A 489 -17.99 -46.97 9.06
CA GLU A 489 -17.53 -46.16 10.18
C GLU A 489 -17.66 -44.68 9.80
N CYS A 490 -18.40 -43.92 10.61
CA CYS A 490 -18.50 -42.48 10.45
C CYS A 490 -17.25 -41.81 10.97
N THR A 491 -16.38 -41.35 10.07
CA THR A 491 -15.21 -40.54 10.44
C THR A 491 -15.46 -39.08 10.13
N PRO A 492 -15.11 -38.15 11.05
CA PRO A 492 -15.15 -36.73 10.76
C PRO A 492 -14.16 -36.47 9.62
N SER A 493 -14.69 -36.08 8.47
CA SER A 493 -13.93 -35.86 7.24
C SER A 493 -14.17 -34.43 6.77
N GLU A 494 -13.09 -33.83 6.30
CA GLU A 494 -13.14 -32.49 5.74
C GLU A 494 -13.80 -32.54 4.36
N VAL A 495 -14.82 -31.71 4.16
CA VAL A 495 -15.52 -31.61 2.88
C VAL A 495 -15.09 -30.32 2.20
N ILE A 496 -14.80 -30.41 0.91
CA ILE A 496 -14.23 -29.32 0.09
C ILE A 496 -15.20 -28.87 -1.01
N ASP A 497 -16.50 -28.97 -0.76
CA ASP A 497 -17.57 -28.61 -1.68
C ASP A 497 -18.13 -27.20 -1.40
N ILE A 498 -18.69 -26.61 -2.46
CA ILE A 498 -19.31 -25.28 -2.40
C ILE A 498 -20.80 -25.45 -2.70
N TRP A 499 -21.62 -24.91 -1.81
CA TRP A 499 -23.07 -24.84 -1.97
C TRP A 499 -23.49 -23.39 -2.16
N HIS A 500 -24.44 -23.18 -3.05
CA HIS A 500 -25.08 -21.90 -3.29
C HIS A 500 -26.52 -21.96 -2.80
N TYR A 501 -26.96 -20.90 -2.10
CA TYR A 501 -28.34 -20.78 -1.67
C TYR A 501 -29.16 -20.06 -2.75
N GLU A 502 -30.10 -20.79 -3.36
CA GLU A 502 -31.08 -20.19 -4.27
C GLU A 502 -32.20 -19.53 -3.46
N ASP A 503 -32.15 -18.21 -3.30
CA ASP A 503 -33.14 -17.45 -2.51
C ASP A 503 -34.57 -17.64 -3.04
N ASP A 504 -34.74 -17.66 -4.37
CA ASP A 504 -36.04 -17.87 -5.04
C ASP A 504 -36.69 -19.23 -4.69
N LYS A 505 -35.87 -20.25 -4.42
CA LYS A 505 -36.33 -21.64 -4.20
C LYS A 505 -36.12 -22.10 -2.75
N LYS A 506 -35.50 -21.27 -1.92
CA LYS A 506 -35.14 -21.54 -0.51
C LYS A 506 -34.40 -22.86 -0.31
N GLN A 507 -33.49 -23.20 -1.22
CA GLN A 507 -32.75 -24.46 -1.19
C GLN A 507 -31.27 -24.27 -1.49
N TRP A 508 -30.45 -25.20 -1.00
CA TRP A 508 -29.04 -25.26 -1.30
C TRP A 508 -28.78 -26.14 -2.53
N THR A 509 -28.02 -25.61 -3.48
CA THR A 509 -27.57 -26.30 -4.70
C THR A 509 -26.05 -26.44 -4.71
N GLY A 510 -25.54 -27.66 -4.82
CA GLY A 510 -24.10 -27.91 -4.92
C GLY A 510 -23.52 -27.39 -6.24
N MET A 511 -22.48 -26.57 -6.17
CA MET A 511 -21.81 -25.93 -7.31
C MET A 511 -20.56 -26.69 -7.75
N ILE A 512 -19.66 -27.04 -6.82
CA ILE A 512 -18.35 -27.67 -7.11
C ILE A 512 -18.08 -28.79 -6.10
N LYS A 513 -17.63 -29.96 -6.57
CA LYS A 513 -17.45 -31.18 -5.75
C LYS A 513 -16.07 -31.32 -5.07
N GLU A 514 -14.98 -30.81 -5.66
CA GLU A 514 -13.63 -30.89 -5.05
C GLU A 514 -12.76 -29.67 -5.40
N MET A 515 -12.33 -28.90 -4.38
CA MET A 515 -11.28 -27.86 -4.48
C MET A 515 -10.13 -28.12 -3.49
N ARG A 516 -8.93 -28.41 -4.00
CA ARG A 516 -7.74 -28.75 -3.18
C ARG A 516 -7.33 -27.67 -2.18
N TYR A 517 -7.58 -26.39 -2.46
CA TYR A 517 -7.17 -25.26 -1.61
C TYR A 517 -8.22 -24.85 -0.57
N ALA A 518 -9.40 -25.46 -0.58
CA ALA A 518 -10.46 -25.19 0.39
C ALA A 518 -10.26 -25.94 1.73
N ALA A 519 -9.39 -26.96 1.75
CA ALA A 519 -9.06 -27.71 2.95
C ALA A 519 -8.37 -26.81 3.99
N GLY A 520 -8.97 -26.69 5.17
CA GLY A 520 -8.52 -25.88 6.30
C GLY A 520 -8.68 -24.37 6.08
N ALA A 521 -9.25 -23.94 4.96
CA ALA A 521 -9.25 -22.54 4.57
C ALA A 521 -10.39 -21.76 5.22
N SER A 522 -10.05 -20.63 5.81
CA SER A 522 -11.06 -19.61 6.13
C SER A 522 -11.33 -18.81 4.86
N CYS A 523 -12.62 -18.66 4.51
CA CYS A 523 -13.04 -18.10 3.22
C CYS A 523 -13.76 -16.77 3.42
N VAL A 524 -13.51 -15.81 2.54
CA VAL A 524 -14.18 -14.50 2.55
C VAL A 524 -14.25 -13.93 1.14
N SER A 525 -15.34 -13.23 0.82
CA SER A 525 -15.46 -12.50 -0.44
C SER A 525 -14.76 -11.15 -0.33
N MET A 526 -13.99 -10.79 -1.35
CA MET A 526 -13.39 -9.45 -1.44
C MET A 526 -13.24 -9.05 -2.89
N ARG A 527 -13.18 -7.74 -3.14
CA ARG A 527 -12.83 -7.22 -4.45
C ARG A 527 -11.31 -6.98 -4.52
N LEU A 528 -10.61 -7.75 -5.35
CA LEU A 528 -9.16 -7.67 -5.54
C LEU A 528 -8.80 -7.39 -7.00
N ASN A 529 -7.63 -6.82 -7.20
CA ASN A 529 -7.11 -6.51 -8.53
C ASN A 529 -6.37 -7.71 -9.12
N ALA A 530 -7.02 -8.46 -10.02
CA ALA A 530 -6.43 -9.64 -10.65
C ALA A 530 -5.15 -9.33 -11.44
N ALA A 531 -4.98 -8.10 -11.95
CA ALA A 531 -3.77 -7.71 -12.69
C ALA A 531 -2.53 -7.52 -11.79
N ARG A 532 -2.69 -7.43 -10.47
CA ARG A 532 -1.60 -7.33 -9.49
C ARG A 532 -1.18 -8.66 -8.90
N MET A 533 -1.98 -9.70 -9.08
CA MET A 533 -1.75 -10.99 -8.45
C MET A 533 -1.13 -11.96 -9.47
N PRO A 534 -0.05 -12.68 -9.11
CA PRO A 534 0.48 -13.74 -9.94
C PRO A 534 -0.58 -14.84 -10.13
N LYS A 535 -0.77 -15.27 -11.39
CA LYS A 535 -1.63 -16.42 -11.70
C LYS A 535 -0.96 -17.71 -11.24
N LEU A 536 -1.74 -18.61 -10.64
CA LEU A 536 -1.28 -19.91 -10.11
C LEU A 536 -1.51 -21.05 -11.10
#